data_AF-A0A654DRK3-F1
#
_entry.id   AF-A0A654DRK3-F1
#
_cell.length_a   1.000
_cell.length_b   1.000
_cell.length_c   1.000
_cell.angle_alpha   90.00
_cell.angle_beta   90.00
_cell.angle_gamma   90.00
#
_symmetry.space_group_name_H-M   'P 1'
#
loop_
_entity.id
_entity.type
_entity.pdbx_description
1 polymer ?
#
loop_
_entity_poly.entity_id
_entity_poly.type
_entity_poly.pdbx_seq_one_letter_code
_entity_poly.pdbx_strand_id
1 'polypeptide(L)'
;MGNFNKYLCLLGLVFLMSACKTEKNEVFPRIINEAITSVRDKEISMTYQISSLGYTKSGVRYYKKDNPSQGKSVEAVREGDMFRLTLNELDSESTYILVPYIEYNGNTIESERKTEITTTAPFPEDFTLFWPNTEAEYDERGQFRTVVEGKNLNNINLRDIKFLFGMDTLHMNYPIATKNGTYQISLTGYYPYRDGNYMLRVIYKEKEIIGQAIDFIYKGNTLAIGLKKTNWRTNYPSICNDQIYYFWNNSVSHFDPETSRLQNIAHIPDTMGVIPPKSVSIGNRIFFLALPVSHILPSLEPDLFNGYELFCQAFYIEKREFSKYYFSRPQLKESHGYSNHSIFVHNNAVYQTYTLTVNSRGIKNIVAKYNPTKDKFEEIATFDTNFSSECFVSVKGRLYALGVSNVFDQGFNIGYTLTIYAVDANTFKLTELYRVGTTHQTYPYAPVGAINFNGDILLALDVNNFMMYNIVKNTLSPIYLSINGNHMYFGGMFTYKDKYYLNADINFLEGSIYEMSIQ
;
A
#
# COMPACT_ATOMS: atom_id res chain seq x y z
N MET A 1 65.42 -71.50 -30.99
CA MET A 1 64.02 -71.92 -31.31
C MET A 1 62.99 -71.33 -30.32
N GLY A 2 63.11 -70.07 -29.91
CA GLY A 2 62.23 -69.45 -28.89
C GLY A 2 61.17 -68.47 -29.41
N ASN A 3 61.26 -68.06 -30.68
CA ASN A 3 60.37 -67.02 -31.24
C ASN A 3 59.34 -67.56 -32.24
N PHE A 4 59.52 -68.76 -32.81
CA PHE A 4 58.57 -69.28 -33.82
C PHE A 4 57.23 -69.75 -33.20
N ASN A 5 57.26 -70.32 -31.99
CA ASN A 5 56.04 -70.72 -31.29
C ASN A 5 55.18 -69.55 -30.81
N LYS A 6 55.79 -68.37 -30.54
CA LYS A 6 55.03 -67.16 -30.18
C LYS A 6 54.24 -66.60 -31.37
N TYR A 7 54.82 -66.64 -32.58
CA TYR A 7 54.13 -66.20 -33.79
C TYR A 7 53.00 -67.15 -34.20
N LEU A 8 53.14 -68.46 -33.99
CA LEU A 8 52.07 -69.43 -34.26
C LEU A 8 50.88 -69.27 -33.30
N CYS A 9 51.14 -69.00 -32.00
CA CYS A 9 50.07 -68.67 -31.06
C CYS A 9 49.38 -67.33 -31.40
N LEU A 10 50.12 -66.32 -31.87
CA LEU A 10 49.53 -65.05 -32.27
C LEU A 10 48.69 -65.17 -33.56
N LEU A 11 49.15 -65.95 -34.55
CA LEU A 11 48.38 -66.20 -35.77
C LEU A 11 47.11 -67.01 -35.48
N GLY A 12 47.18 -67.98 -34.54
CA GLY A 12 46.00 -68.70 -34.05
C GLY A 12 44.96 -67.78 -33.40
N LEU A 13 45.40 -66.78 -32.63
CA LEU A 13 44.53 -65.77 -32.02
C LEU A 13 43.90 -64.80 -33.04
N VAL A 14 44.63 -64.44 -34.10
CA VAL A 14 44.09 -63.59 -35.18
C VAL A 14 43.06 -64.34 -36.03
N PHE A 15 43.27 -65.63 -36.29
CA PHE A 15 42.27 -66.47 -36.96
C PHE A 15 41.04 -66.78 -36.08
N LEU A 16 41.21 -66.92 -34.76
CA LEU A 16 40.09 -67.05 -33.81
C LEU A 16 39.26 -65.77 -33.68
N MET A 17 39.86 -64.57 -33.86
CA MET A 17 39.12 -63.30 -33.87
C MET A 17 38.46 -62.95 -35.22
N SER A 18 38.83 -63.61 -36.31
CA SER A 18 38.21 -63.41 -37.64
C SER A 18 37.13 -64.46 -37.98
N ALA A 19 36.89 -65.42 -37.08
CA ALA A 19 35.79 -66.39 -37.18
C ALA A 19 34.55 -66.03 -36.33
N CYS A 20 34.53 -64.87 -35.68
CA CYS A 20 33.27 -64.30 -35.19
C CYS A 20 32.49 -63.78 -36.42
N LYS A 21 31.59 -64.61 -36.94
CA LYS A 21 30.41 -64.10 -37.64
C LYS A 21 29.71 -63.15 -36.66
N THR A 22 29.96 -61.85 -36.78
CA THR A 22 29.01 -60.86 -36.29
C THR A 22 27.76 -61.06 -37.13
N GLU A 23 26.83 -61.86 -36.64
CA GLU A 23 25.43 -61.64 -36.96
C GLU A 23 25.20 -60.15 -36.71
N LYS A 24 24.98 -59.38 -37.78
CA LYS A 24 24.33 -58.09 -37.65
C LYS A 24 22.95 -58.40 -37.11
N ASN A 25 22.83 -58.48 -35.79
CA ASN A 25 21.56 -58.20 -35.15
C ASN A 25 21.30 -56.74 -35.48
N GLU A 26 20.58 -56.49 -36.57
CA GLU A 26 19.99 -55.18 -36.79
C GLU A 26 19.13 -54.90 -35.57
N VAL A 27 19.61 -54.01 -34.71
CA VAL A 27 18.86 -53.55 -33.54
C VAL A 27 17.79 -52.62 -34.08
N PHE A 28 16.67 -53.21 -34.51
CA PHE A 28 15.51 -52.46 -34.96
C PHE A 28 15.05 -51.53 -33.82
N PRO A 29 14.86 -50.22 -34.08
CA PRO A 29 14.35 -49.31 -33.07
C PRO A 29 12.95 -49.75 -32.66
N ARG A 30 12.73 -49.83 -31.35
CA ARG A 30 11.44 -50.17 -30.74
C ARG A 30 11.00 -49.08 -29.80
N ILE A 31 9.70 -48.85 -29.75
CA ILE A 31 9.07 -47.97 -28.76
C ILE A 31 9.03 -48.73 -27.43
N ILE A 32 9.53 -48.09 -26.38
CA ILE A 32 9.60 -48.66 -25.03
C ILE A 32 9.13 -47.63 -24.01
N ASN A 33 8.74 -48.08 -22.82
CA ASN A 33 8.35 -47.23 -21.70
C ASN A 33 7.22 -46.22 -22.03
N GLU A 34 6.21 -46.68 -22.78
CA GLU A 34 5.01 -45.90 -23.06
C GLU A 34 4.23 -45.62 -21.77
N ALA A 35 3.95 -44.36 -21.52
CA ALA A 35 3.17 -43.91 -20.37
C ALA A 35 2.24 -42.77 -20.75
N ILE A 36 0.96 -42.91 -20.36
CA ILE A 36 -0.01 -41.82 -20.42
C ILE A 36 0.19 -40.95 -19.19
N THR A 37 0.45 -39.67 -19.41
CA THR A 37 0.77 -38.72 -18.34
C THR A 37 -0.44 -37.91 -17.90
N SER A 38 -1.41 -37.68 -18.79
CA SER A 38 -2.66 -36.99 -18.47
C SER A 38 -3.77 -37.40 -19.45
N VAL A 39 -5.00 -37.49 -18.96
CA VAL A 39 -6.22 -37.66 -19.76
C VAL A 39 -7.25 -36.64 -19.29
N ARG A 40 -7.78 -35.85 -20.21
CA ARG A 40 -8.82 -34.83 -20.02
C ARG A 40 -9.91 -34.98 -21.09
N ASP A 41 -10.88 -34.08 -21.05
CA ASP A 41 -12.04 -34.10 -21.94
C ASP A 41 -11.69 -33.83 -23.40
N LYS A 42 -10.74 -32.92 -23.66
CA LYS A 42 -10.28 -32.59 -25.02
C LYS A 42 -8.79 -32.85 -25.24
N GLU A 43 -8.12 -33.46 -24.28
CA GLU A 43 -6.65 -33.60 -24.28
C GLU A 43 -6.20 -34.98 -23.77
N ILE A 44 -5.22 -35.58 -24.44
CA ILE A 44 -4.44 -36.72 -23.92
C ILE A 44 -2.95 -36.41 -24.08
N SER A 45 -2.20 -36.47 -22.99
CA SER A 45 -0.75 -36.32 -22.99
C SER A 45 -0.06 -37.66 -22.76
N MET A 46 1.01 -37.91 -23.49
CA MET A 46 1.78 -39.15 -23.35
C MET A 46 3.28 -38.99 -23.58
N THR A 47 4.00 -39.99 -23.08
CA THR A 47 5.45 -40.09 -23.20
C THR A 47 5.87 -41.50 -23.58
N TYR A 48 7.01 -41.62 -24.25
CA TYR A 48 7.66 -42.89 -24.56
C TYR A 48 9.15 -42.69 -24.85
N GLN A 49 9.90 -43.78 -24.97
CA GLN A 49 11.31 -43.79 -25.36
C GLN A 49 11.51 -44.70 -26.58
N ILE A 50 12.66 -44.57 -27.25
CA ILE A 50 13.04 -45.44 -28.38
C ILE A 50 14.31 -46.19 -28.01
N SER A 51 14.33 -47.50 -28.23
CA SER A 51 15.41 -48.41 -27.79
C SER A 51 16.74 -48.24 -28.54
N SER A 52 16.76 -47.54 -29.67
CA SER A 52 17.98 -47.27 -30.44
C SER A 52 17.91 -45.94 -31.20
N LEU A 53 19.08 -45.41 -31.57
CA LEU A 53 19.23 -44.20 -32.37
C LEU A 53 19.12 -44.52 -33.87
N GLY A 54 18.84 -43.51 -34.70
CA GLY A 54 18.84 -43.64 -36.18
C GLY A 54 17.48 -43.49 -36.87
N TYR A 55 16.42 -43.20 -36.13
CA TYR A 55 15.10 -42.85 -36.69
C TYR A 55 15.09 -41.43 -37.28
N THR A 56 14.25 -41.17 -38.27
CA THR A 56 14.07 -39.84 -38.88
C THR A 56 12.97 -39.04 -38.20
N LYS A 57 11.93 -39.72 -37.72
CA LYS A 57 10.74 -39.11 -37.12
C LYS A 57 10.05 -40.08 -36.19
N SER A 58 9.31 -39.56 -35.21
CA SER A 58 8.46 -40.36 -34.34
C SER A 58 7.24 -39.56 -33.90
N GLY A 59 6.13 -40.23 -33.65
CA GLY A 59 4.87 -39.59 -33.31
C GLY A 59 3.84 -40.61 -32.82
N VAL A 60 2.60 -40.18 -32.71
CA VAL A 60 1.47 -41.04 -32.40
C VAL A 60 0.41 -40.87 -33.45
N ARG A 61 -0.01 -42.01 -34.02
CA ARG A 61 -1.23 -42.10 -34.80
C ARG A 61 -2.39 -42.37 -33.85
N TYR A 62 -3.46 -41.61 -33.97
CA TYR A 62 -4.64 -41.80 -33.14
C TYR A 62 -5.92 -41.73 -33.96
N TYR A 63 -6.93 -42.46 -33.52
CA TYR A 63 -8.28 -42.46 -34.11
C TYR A 63 -9.31 -42.77 -33.03
N LYS A 64 -10.53 -42.29 -33.26
CA LYS A 64 -11.69 -42.65 -32.44
C LYS A 64 -12.02 -44.12 -32.69
N LYS A 65 -12.27 -44.90 -31.62
CA LYS A 65 -12.45 -46.36 -31.70
C LYS A 65 -13.63 -46.76 -32.59
N ASP A 66 -14.67 -45.95 -32.61
CA ASP A 66 -15.87 -46.07 -33.44
C ASP A 66 -15.69 -45.55 -34.88
N ASN A 67 -14.59 -44.86 -35.19
CA ASN A 67 -14.30 -44.31 -36.52
C ASN A 67 -12.81 -44.45 -36.92
N PRO A 68 -12.32 -45.68 -37.16
CA PRO A 68 -10.91 -45.94 -37.42
C PRO A 68 -10.38 -45.40 -38.76
N SER A 69 -11.27 -45.04 -39.71
CA SER A 69 -10.89 -44.51 -41.01
C SER A 69 -10.41 -43.05 -40.97
N GLN A 70 -10.70 -42.31 -39.88
CA GLN A 70 -10.32 -40.90 -39.70
C GLN A 70 -9.07 -40.72 -38.82
N GLY A 71 -8.08 -41.59 -38.96
CA GLY A 71 -6.85 -41.49 -38.18
C GLY A 71 -6.02 -40.24 -38.50
N LYS A 72 -5.51 -39.59 -37.46
CA LYS A 72 -4.58 -38.46 -37.52
C LYS A 72 -3.22 -38.86 -36.94
N SER A 73 -2.16 -38.16 -37.32
CA SER A 73 -0.81 -38.37 -36.76
C SER A 73 -0.28 -37.06 -36.20
N VAL A 74 0.31 -37.12 -35.01
CA VAL A 74 0.96 -35.98 -34.34
C VAL A 74 2.41 -36.36 -34.04
N GLU A 75 3.34 -35.49 -34.43
CA GLU A 75 4.77 -35.69 -34.17
C GLU A 75 5.08 -35.47 -32.70
N ALA A 76 6.02 -36.26 -32.16
CA ALA A 76 6.47 -36.11 -30.79
C ALA A 76 7.68 -35.18 -30.70
N VAL A 77 7.74 -34.39 -29.63
CA VAL A 77 8.91 -33.56 -29.31
C VAL A 77 9.86 -34.37 -28.45
N ARG A 78 11.15 -34.37 -28.81
CA ARG A 78 12.20 -35.06 -28.04
C ARG A 78 12.79 -34.13 -26.98
N GLU A 79 12.76 -34.57 -25.73
CA GLU A 79 13.44 -33.96 -24.59
C GLU A 79 14.38 -34.98 -23.95
N GLY A 80 15.69 -34.89 -24.26
CA GLY A 80 16.68 -35.88 -23.84
C GLY A 80 16.40 -37.25 -24.46
N ASP A 81 16.22 -38.27 -23.63
CA ASP A 81 15.91 -39.65 -24.05
C ASP A 81 14.40 -39.93 -24.11
N MET A 82 13.55 -38.93 -23.84
CA MET A 82 12.09 -39.07 -23.78
C MET A 82 11.41 -38.31 -24.92
N PHE A 83 10.41 -38.94 -25.51
CA PHE A 83 9.48 -38.31 -26.45
C PHE A 83 8.22 -37.92 -25.70
N ARG A 84 7.76 -36.69 -25.93
CA ARG A 84 6.55 -36.14 -25.33
C ARG A 84 5.64 -35.60 -26.41
N LEU A 85 4.34 -35.81 -26.23
CA LEU A 85 3.33 -35.15 -27.05
C LEU A 85 2.02 -34.99 -26.30
N THR A 86 1.24 -34.04 -26.80
CA THR A 86 -0.11 -33.76 -26.33
C THR A 86 -1.03 -33.77 -27.54
N LEU A 87 -2.04 -34.64 -27.50
CA LEU A 87 -3.14 -34.67 -28.43
C LEU A 87 -4.20 -33.69 -27.94
N ASN A 88 -4.54 -32.70 -28.75
CA ASN A 88 -5.54 -31.67 -28.45
C ASN A 88 -6.76 -31.81 -29.37
N GLU A 89 -7.84 -31.08 -29.06
CA GLU A 89 -9.09 -31.06 -29.84
C GLU A 89 -9.76 -32.44 -29.96
N LEU A 90 -9.67 -33.24 -28.90
CA LEU A 90 -10.40 -34.51 -28.80
C LEU A 90 -11.86 -34.26 -28.38
N ASP A 91 -12.73 -35.22 -28.67
CA ASP A 91 -14.10 -35.23 -28.17
C ASP A 91 -14.11 -35.77 -26.73
N SER A 92 -14.96 -35.22 -25.88
CA SER A 92 -15.18 -35.71 -24.51
C SER A 92 -15.88 -37.07 -24.49
N GLU A 93 -15.71 -37.83 -23.41
CA GLU A 93 -16.31 -39.16 -23.18
C GLU A 93 -16.14 -40.13 -24.36
N SER A 94 -15.06 -39.95 -25.11
CA SER A 94 -14.82 -40.64 -26.35
C SER A 94 -13.58 -41.50 -26.22
N THR A 95 -13.65 -42.71 -26.78
CA THR A 95 -12.54 -43.67 -26.70
C THR A 95 -11.66 -43.56 -27.93
N TYR A 96 -10.37 -43.34 -27.71
CA TYR A 96 -9.35 -43.23 -28.73
C TYR A 96 -8.37 -44.41 -28.64
N ILE A 97 -7.89 -44.85 -29.80
CA ILE A 97 -6.78 -45.80 -29.91
C ILE A 97 -5.55 -45.01 -30.33
N LEU A 98 -4.51 -45.07 -29.50
CA LEU A 98 -3.22 -44.43 -29.74
C LEU A 98 -2.19 -45.50 -30.14
N VAL A 99 -1.50 -45.24 -31.23
CA VAL A 99 -0.46 -46.10 -31.81
C VAL A 99 0.80 -45.25 -32.03
N PRO A 100 1.74 -45.28 -31.07
CA PRO A 100 3.06 -44.70 -31.27
C PRO A 100 3.75 -45.30 -32.50
N TYR A 101 4.50 -44.49 -33.25
CA TYR A 101 5.24 -44.94 -34.43
C TYR A 101 6.62 -44.29 -34.54
N ILE A 102 7.51 -44.97 -35.26
CA ILE A 102 8.86 -44.52 -35.60
C ILE A 102 9.02 -44.65 -37.12
N GLU A 103 9.58 -43.63 -37.77
CA GLU A 103 10.07 -43.74 -39.14
C GLU A 103 11.57 -44.07 -39.13
N TYR A 104 11.93 -45.20 -39.74
CA TYR A 104 13.30 -45.70 -39.81
C TYR A 104 13.56 -46.31 -41.19
N ASN A 105 14.60 -45.84 -41.89
CA ASN A 105 14.96 -46.28 -43.24
C ASN A 105 13.79 -46.29 -44.25
N GLY A 106 12.91 -45.28 -44.18
CA GLY A 106 11.75 -45.16 -45.06
C GLY A 106 10.55 -46.04 -44.71
N ASN A 107 10.65 -46.85 -43.65
CA ASN A 107 9.55 -47.68 -43.15
C ASN A 107 8.96 -47.07 -41.87
N THR A 108 7.63 -47.18 -41.72
CA THR A 108 6.94 -46.86 -40.46
C THR A 108 6.86 -48.13 -39.62
N ILE A 109 7.43 -48.07 -38.41
CA ILE A 109 7.37 -49.11 -37.40
C ILE A 109 6.39 -48.64 -36.32
N GLU A 110 5.23 -49.27 -36.21
CA GLU A 110 4.25 -49.00 -35.17
C GLU A 110 4.57 -49.77 -33.89
N SER A 111 4.19 -49.22 -32.72
CA SER A 111 4.27 -49.97 -31.47
C SER A 111 3.38 -51.22 -31.55
N GLU A 112 3.88 -52.33 -31.01
CA GLU A 112 3.10 -53.55 -30.81
C GLU A 112 1.93 -53.31 -29.84
N ARG A 113 2.05 -52.29 -28.98
CA ARG A 113 1.01 -51.90 -28.02
C ARG A 113 0.13 -50.80 -28.60
N LYS A 114 -1.14 -51.13 -28.76
CA LYS A 114 -2.20 -50.14 -28.99
C LYS A 114 -2.80 -49.75 -27.65
N THR A 115 -2.78 -48.46 -27.33
CA THR A 115 -3.30 -47.98 -26.06
C THR A 115 -4.70 -47.41 -26.27
N GLU A 116 -5.69 -48.03 -25.64
CA GLU A 116 -7.08 -47.56 -25.64
C GLU A 116 -7.30 -46.62 -24.44
N ILE A 117 -7.78 -45.41 -24.71
CA ILE A 117 -7.96 -44.36 -23.71
C ILE A 117 -9.29 -43.66 -23.94
N THR A 118 -10.10 -43.55 -22.90
CA THR A 118 -11.34 -42.78 -22.92
C THR A 118 -11.07 -41.40 -22.34
N THR A 119 -11.35 -40.33 -23.10
CA THR A 119 -11.33 -38.96 -22.59
C THR A 119 -12.38 -38.79 -21.50
N THR A 120 -12.14 -37.89 -20.56
CA THR A 120 -13.06 -37.68 -19.43
C THR A 120 -14.34 -36.97 -19.88
N ALA A 121 -15.34 -36.92 -18.99
CA ALA A 121 -16.50 -36.04 -19.11
C ALA A 121 -16.06 -34.60 -19.45
N PRO A 122 -16.87 -33.83 -20.24
CA PRO A 122 -16.60 -32.44 -20.54
C PRO A 122 -16.14 -31.70 -19.29
N PHE A 123 -15.00 -31.02 -19.38
CA PHE A 123 -14.53 -30.19 -18.28
C PHE A 123 -15.52 -29.01 -18.18
N PRO A 124 -16.14 -28.75 -17.01
CA PRO A 124 -17.01 -27.60 -16.90
C PRO A 124 -16.17 -26.32 -17.10
N GLU A 125 -16.39 -25.63 -18.20
CA GLU A 125 -15.77 -24.31 -18.48
C GLU A 125 -16.19 -23.28 -17.43
N ASP A 126 -17.30 -23.51 -16.73
CA ASP A 126 -17.84 -22.63 -15.71
C ASP A 126 -17.53 -23.18 -14.30
N PHE A 127 -16.47 -22.66 -13.67
CA PHE A 127 -16.47 -22.55 -12.21
C PHE A 127 -17.25 -21.29 -11.85
N THR A 128 -18.06 -21.37 -10.80
CA THR A 128 -18.80 -20.21 -10.31
C THR A 128 -18.22 -19.76 -9.00
N LEU A 129 -18.18 -18.45 -8.81
CA LEU A 129 -17.88 -17.82 -7.54
C LEU A 129 -18.98 -16.80 -7.25
N PHE A 130 -19.27 -16.55 -5.98
CA PHE A 130 -20.16 -15.49 -5.54
C PHE A 130 -19.86 -15.16 -4.08
N TRP A 131 -20.15 -13.92 -3.65
CA TRP A 131 -20.20 -13.61 -2.23
C TRP A 131 -21.58 -13.96 -1.69
N PRO A 132 -21.69 -14.92 -0.75
CA PRO A 132 -22.98 -15.28 -0.15
C PRO A 132 -23.53 -14.17 0.75
N ASN A 133 -22.65 -13.34 1.31
CA ASN A 133 -23.01 -12.22 2.18
C ASN A 133 -22.62 -10.91 1.50
N THR A 134 -23.53 -9.94 1.52
CA THR A 134 -23.27 -8.57 1.05
C THR A 134 -22.77 -7.66 2.16
N GLU A 135 -22.41 -8.22 3.32
CA GLU A 135 -21.89 -7.48 4.47
C GLU A 135 -20.55 -8.07 4.93
N ALA A 136 -19.59 -7.21 5.26
CA ALA A 136 -18.31 -7.57 5.86
C ALA A 136 -18.10 -6.76 7.14
N GLU A 137 -17.97 -7.45 8.26
CA GLU A 137 -17.70 -6.81 9.54
C GLU A 137 -16.22 -6.52 9.70
N TYR A 138 -15.89 -5.35 10.23
CA TYR A 138 -14.51 -4.98 10.56
C TYR A 138 -14.36 -4.47 11.99
N ASP A 139 -13.16 -4.67 12.55
CA ASP A 139 -12.84 -4.38 13.95
C ASP A 139 -12.14 -3.03 14.17
N GLU A 140 -11.79 -2.75 15.43
CA GLU A 140 -11.04 -1.56 15.89
C GLU A 140 -9.71 -1.34 15.16
N ARG A 141 -9.18 -2.38 14.50
CA ARG A 141 -7.93 -2.33 13.74
C ARG A 141 -8.20 -2.37 12.24
N GLY A 142 -9.41 -2.09 11.79
CA GLY A 142 -9.79 -2.16 10.37
C GLY A 142 -9.69 -3.57 9.80
N GLN A 143 -9.47 -4.62 10.60
CA GLN A 143 -9.36 -5.98 10.08
C GLN A 143 -10.76 -6.49 9.78
N PHE A 144 -10.98 -6.94 8.55
CA PHE A 144 -12.26 -7.52 8.16
C PHE A 144 -12.08 -8.95 7.66
N ARG A 145 -13.18 -9.70 7.75
CA ARG A 145 -13.29 -11.04 7.19
C ARG A 145 -14.51 -11.12 6.29
N THR A 146 -14.33 -11.73 5.14
CA THR A 146 -15.43 -12.09 4.26
C THR A 146 -15.20 -13.49 3.69
N VAL A 147 -16.21 -14.03 3.02
CA VAL A 147 -16.16 -15.37 2.44
C VAL A 147 -16.65 -15.31 1.00
N VAL A 148 -16.02 -16.12 0.15
CA VAL A 148 -16.48 -16.38 -1.21
C VAL A 148 -16.82 -17.85 -1.31
N GLU A 149 -17.96 -18.16 -1.92
CA GLU A 149 -18.36 -19.54 -2.20
C GLU A 149 -18.36 -19.81 -3.70
N GLY A 150 -18.07 -21.05 -4.07
CA GLY A 150 -18.06 -21.44 -5.46
C GLY A 150 -18.19 -22.93 -5.70
N LYS A 151 -18.60 -23.29 -6.91
CA LYS A 151 -18.60 -24.68 -7.38
C LYS A 151 -17.38 -24.91 -8.27
N ASN A 152 -16.89 -26.14 -8.27
CA ASN A 152 -15.76 -26.56 -9.12
C ASN A 152 -14.44 -25.80 -8.84
N LEU A 153 -14.29 -25.18 -7.66
CA LEU A 153 -13.05 -24.47 -7.25
C LEU A 153 -11.82 -25.37 -7.16
N ASN A 154 -12.01 -26.65 -6.87
CA ASN A 154 -10.97 -27.67 -6.90
C ASN A 154 -10.40 -27.94 -8.31
N ASN A 155 -11.04 -27.39 -9.36
CA ASN A 155 -10.66 -27.60 -10.74
C ASN A 155 -9.83 -26.44 -11.33
N ILE A 156 -9.57 -25.37 -10.55
CA ILE A 156 -8.75 -24.24 -10.98
C ILE A 156 -7.43 -24.15 -10.20
N ASN A 157 -6.41 -23.55 -10.83
CA ASN A 157 -5.16 -23.22 -10.14
C ASN A 157 -5.35 -21.96 -9.30
N LEU A 158 -5.35 -22.10 -7.97
CA LEU A 158 -5.52 -20.99 -7.03
C LEU A 158 -4.41 -19.93 -7.07
N ARG A 159 -3.30 -20.16 -7.79
CA ARG A 159 -2.31 -19.10 -8.06
C ARG A 159 -2.76 -18.10 -9.11
N ASP A 160 -3.70 -18.50 -9.96
CA ASP A 160 -4.20 -17.68 -11.06
C ASP A 160 -5.40 -16.83 -10.63
N ILE A 161 -5.86 -16.96 -9.38
CA ILE A 161 -6.97 -16.19 -8.81
C ILE A 161 -6.46 -15.14 -7.82
N LYS A 162 -7.02 -13.92 -7.88
CA LYS A 162 -6.75 -12.82 -6.96
C LYS A 162 -8.08 -12.21 -6.49
N PHE A 163 -8.18 -11.96 -5.19
CA PHE A 163 -9.31 -11.24 -4.59
C PHE A 163 -8.83 -9.84 -4.22
N LEU A 164 -9.53 -8.81 -4.69
CA LEU A 164 -9.11 -7.42 -4.52
C LEU A 164 -10.16 -6.61 -3.77
N PHE A 165 -9.66 -5.72 -2.89
CA PHE A 165 -10.38 -4.57 -2.36
C PHE A 165 -9.63 -3.32 -2.79
N GLY A 166 -10.23 -2.47 -3.62
CA GLY A 166 -9.48 -1.39 -4.27
C GLY A 166 -8.29 -1.95 -5.07
N MET A 167 -7.07 -1.49 -4.79
CA MET A 167 -5.84 -2.01 -5.40
C MET A 167 -5.17 -3.12 -4.56
N ASP A 168 -5.67 -3.40 -3.35
CA ASP A 168 -5.04 -4.31 -2.41
C ASP A 168 -5.49 -5.75 -2.63
N THR A 169 -4.53 -6.68 -2.63
CA THR A 169 -4.83 -8.12 -2.71
C THR A 169 -5.15 -8.66 -1.32
N LEU A 170 -6.34 -9.25 -1.18
CA LEU A 170 -6.80 -9.87 0.05
C LEU A 170 -6.02 -11.17 0.33
N HIS A 171 -5.80 -11.45 1.61
CA HIS A 171 -5.21 -12.71 2.02
C HIS A 171 -6.25 -13.83 1.95
N MET A 172 -5.89 -14.91 1.27
CA MET A 172 -6.77 -16.01 0.92
C MET A 172 -6.39 -17.27 1.70
N ASN A 173 -7.35 -17.84 2.43
CA ASN A 173 -7.21 -19.17 3.01
C ASN A 173 -7.45 -20.27 1.98
N TYR A 174 -6.94 -21.48 2.25
CA TYR A 174 -7.20 -22.63 1.39
C TYR A 174 -8.71 -22.94 1.32
N PRO A 175 -9.28 -23.27 0.14
CA PRO A 175 -10.70 -23.57 0.02
C PRO A 175 -11.12 -24.78 0.86
N ILE A 176 -12.26 -24.67 1.55
CA ILE A 176 -12.83 -25.73 2.38
C ILE A 176 -14.14 -26.19 1.77
N ALA A 177 -14.34 -27.50 1.64
CA ALA A 177 -15.60 -28.06 1.15
C ALA A 177 -16.75 -27.76 2.13
N THR A 178 -17.87 -27.27 1.61
CA THR A 178 -19.10 -27.04 2.38
C THR A 178 -20.01 -28.28 2.31
N LYS A 179 -21.02 -28.32 3.19
CA LYS A 179 -22.02 -29.41 3.19
C LYS A 179 -22.90 -29.46 1.93
N ASN A 180 -22.93 -28.38 1.15
CA ASN A 180 -23.79 -28.22 -0.01
C ASN A 180 -23.08 -28.52 -1.35
N GLY A 181 -21.88 -29.13 -1.29
CA GLY A 181 -21.08 -29.44 -2.48
C GLY A 181 -20.46 -28.20 -3.14
N THR A 182 -20.37 -27.07 -2.41
CA THR A 182 -19.57 -25.90 -2.80
C THR A 182 -18.24 -25.91 -2.04
N TYR A 183 -17.32 -25.04 -2.43
CA TYR A 183 -16.13 -24.72 -1.67
C TYR A 183 -16.24 -23.28 -1.17
N GLN A 184 -15.81 -23.05 0.07
CA GLN A 184 -15.76 -21.75 0.70
C GLN A 184 -14.30 -21.32 0.85
N ILE A 185 -14.02 -20.07 0.50
CA ILE A 185 -12.71 -19.43 0.66
C ILE A 185 -12.90 -18.28 1.64
N SER A 186 -12.22 -18.33 2.79
CA SER A 186 -12.16 -17.19 3.70
C SER A 186 -11.12 -16.19 3.23
N LEU A 187 -11.51 -14.92 3.23
CA LEU A 187 -10.68 -13.80 2.83
C LEU A 187 -10.51 -12.86 4.02
N THR A 188 -9.28 -12.42 4.27
CA THR A 188 -8.94 -11.41 5.28
C THR A 188 -8.31 -10.20 4.61
N GLY A 189 -8.72 -9.01 5.02
CA GLY A 189 -8.17 -7.76 4.52
C GLY A 189 -8.15 -6.67 5.57
N TYR A 190 -7.63 -5.52 5.16
CA TYR A 190 -7.58 -4.30 5.97
C TYR A 190 -8.47 -3.23 5.33
N TYR A 191 -9.28 -2.59 6.17
CA TYR A 191 -10.27 -1.60 5.81
C TYR A 191 -10.16 -0.41 6.79
N PRO A 192 -9.39 0.64 6.45
CA PRO A 192 -9.21 1.81 7.30
C PRO A 192 -10.29 2.88 7.12
N TYR A 193 -11.34 2.58 6.34
CA TYR A 193 -12.30 3.56 5.87
C TYR A 193 -13.61 3.46 6.67
N ARG A 194 -14.59 4.31 6.35
CA ARG A 194 -15.89 4.42 7.03
C ARG A 194 -16.80 3.25 6.68
N ASP A 195 -17.87 3.00 7.44
CA ASP A 195 -18.93 2.13 6.94
C ASP A 195 -19.42 2.61 5.55
N GLY A 196 -19.65 1.66 4.65
CA GLY A 196 -20.10 1.99 3.31
C GLY A 196 -20.05 0.83 2.34
N ASN A 197 -20.51 1.10 1.14
CA ASN A 197 -20.66 0.11 0.08
C ASN A 197 -19.46 0.18 -0.87
N TYR A 198 -18.66 -0.90 -0.93
CA TYR A 198 -17.43 -0.93 -1.70
C TYR A 198 -17.35 -2.16 -2.59
N MET A 199 -16.74 -2.00 -3.75
CA MET A 199 -16.57 -3.09 -4.72
C MET A 199 -15.43 -4.02 -4.31
N LEU A 200 -15.76 -5.29 -4.05
CA LEU A 200 -14.81 -6.39 -4.07
C LEU A 200 -14.75 -7.01 -5.47
N ARG A 201 -13.55 -7.40 -5.90
CA ARG A 201 -13.30 -7.92 -7.24
C ARG A 201 -12.57 -9.25 -7.20
N VAL A 202 -12.89 -10.14 -8.13
CA VAL A 202 -12.15 -11.37 -8.39
C VAL A 202 -11.52 -11.29 -9.76
N ILE A 203 -10.22 -11.50 -9.82
CA ILE A 203 -9.46 -11.63 -11.06
C ILE A 203 -9.03 -13.09 -11.23
N TYR A 204 -9.29 -13.68 -12.38
CA TYR A 204 -8.76 -14.99 -12.78
C TYR A 204 -8.00 -14.86 -14.10
N LYS A 205 -6.73 -15.28 -14.12
CA LYS A 205 -5.83 -15.14 -15.28
C LYS A 205 -5.83 -13.71 -15.85
N GLU A 206 -5.68 -12.73 -14.95
CA GLU A 206 -5.66 -11.29 -15.27
C GLU A 206 -6.95 -10.72 -15.88
N LYS A 207 -8.07 -11.45 -15.80
CA LYS A 207 -9.40 -10.96 -16.18
C LYS A 207 -10.32 -10.87 -14.96
N GLU A 208 -11.01 -9.74 -14.80
CA GLU A 208 -12.07 -9.62 -13.80
C GLU A 208 -13.23 -10.53 -14.17
N ILE A 209 -13.60 -11.43 -13.26
CA ILE A 209 -14.69 -12.39 -13.45
C ILE A 209 -15.88 -12.10 -12.55
N ILE A 210 -15.68 -11.35 -11.46
CA ILE A 210 -16.73 -10.91 -10.55
C ILE A 210 -16.37 -9.55 -9.98
N GLY A 211 -17.32 -8.64 -9.97
CA GLY A 211 -17.36 -7.47 -9.11
C GLY A 211 -18.63 -7.50 -8.29
N GLN A 212 -18.52 -7.42 -6.96
CA GLN A 212 -19.68 -7.33 -6.08
C GLN A 212 -19.49 -6.24 -5.04
N ALA A 213 -20.52 -5.41 -4.90
CA ALA A 213 -20.61 -4.42 -3.86
C ALA A 213 -20.89 -5.10 -2.50
N ILE A 214 -20.07 -4.80 -1.50
CA ILE A 214 -20.17 -5.31 -0.14
C ILE A 214 -20.23 -4.11 0.82
N ASP A 215 -21.17 -4.17 1.75
CA ASP A 215 -21.31 -3.21 2.84
C ASP A 215 -20.32 -3.55 3.95
N PHE A 216 -19.38 -2.66 4.18
CA PHE A 216 -18.46 -2.76 5.32
C PHE A 216 -19.12 -2.13 6.54
N ILE A 217 -19.25 -2.91 7.62
CA ILE A 217 -19.97 -2.51 8.83
C ILE A 217 -19.05 -2.66 10.03
N TYR A 218 -18.82 -1.58 10.78
CA TYR A 218 -18.06 -1.65 12.02
C TYR A 218 -18.88 -2.27 13.15
N LYS A 219 -18.32 -3.25 13.86
CA LYS A 219 -18.95 -3.86 15.06
C LYS A 219 -18.10 -3.81 16.33
N GLY A 220 -17.01 -3.06 16.34
CA GLY A 220 -16.18 -2.86 17.54
C GLY A 220 -16.86 -1.93 18.56
N ASN A 221 -16.22 -1.75 19.72
CA ASN A 221 -16.62 -0.71 20.66
C ASN A 221 -16.25 0.67 20.05
N THR A 222 -17.23 1.56 19.85
CA THR A 222 -17.01 2.87 19.23
C THR A 222 -16.85 3.97 20.28
N LEU A 223 -15.75 4.72 20.18
CA LEU A 223 -15.82 6.14 20.44
C LEU A 223 -16.40 6.79 19.17
N ALA A 224 -17.33 7.74 19.33
CA ALA A 224 -17.92 8.44 18.19
C ALA A 224 -17.80 9.95 18.31
N ILE A 225 -17.32 10.64 17.27
CA ILE A 225 -17.38 12.09 17.14
C ILE A 225 -18.74 12.48 16.56
N GLY A 226 -19.55 13.18 17.37
CA GLY A 226 -20.68 13.97 16.90
C GLY A 226 -20.25 15.37 16.50
N LEU A 227 -20.74 15.85 15.35
CA LEU A 227 -20.48 17.19 14.83
C LEU A 227 -21.74 18.06 14.91
N LYS A 228 -21.69 19.15 15.67
CA LYS A 228 -22.75 20.15 15.70
C LYS A 228 -22.34 21.38 14.90
N LYS A 229 -23.02 21.63 13.77
CA LYS A 229 -22.78 22.81 12.94
C LYS A 229 -22.96 24.09 13.76
N THR A 230 -22.01 25.03 13.64
CA THR A 230 -22.05 26.36 14.25
C THR A 230 -22.42 27.42 13.21
N ASN A 231 -22.71 28.64 13.67
CA ASN A 231 -22.92 29.80 12.80
C ASN A 231 -21.61 30.51 12.42
N TRP A 232 -20.46 29.91 12.71
CA TRP A 232 -19.14 30.54 12.51
C TRP A 232 -18.65 30.35 11.08
N ARG A 233 -17.75 31.24 10.64
CA ARG A 233 -17.19 31.22 9.28
C ARG A 233 -15.96 30.30 9.20
N THR A 234 -15.78 29.60 8.08
CA THR A 234 -14.66 28.65 7.84
C THR A 234 -13.27 29.26 7.64
N ASN A 235 -13.13 30.59 7.61
CA ASN A 235 -11.88 31.27 7.23
C ASN A 235 -10.75 31.10 8.28
N TYR A 236 -10.20 29.90 8.49
CA TYR A 236 -9.07 29.60 9.39
C TYR A 236 -9.04 30.45 10.68
N PRO A 237 -9.97 30.21 11.63
CA PRO A 237 -10.11 31.03 12.82
C PRO A 237 -8.84 30.98 13.67
N SER A 238 -8.37 32.15 14.12
CA SER A 238 -7.31 32.26 15.12
C SER A 238 -7.93 32.58 16.48
N ILE A 239 -7.63 31.77 17.49
CA ILE A 239 -8.17 31.94 18.85
C ILE A 239 -7.13 32.61 19.74
N CYS A 240 -7.48 33.74 20.36
CA CYS A 240 -6.62 34.47 21.29
C CYS A 240 -7.48 35.03 22.43
N ASN A 241 -7.13 34.74 23.69
CA ASN A 241 -7.88 35.20 24.87
C ASN A 241 -9.40 34.95 24.80
N ASP A 242 -9.81 33.74 24.42
CA ASP A 242 -11.23 33.37 24.23
C ASP A 242 -12.02 34.25 23.25
N GLN A 243 -11.31 34.90 22.33
CA GLN A 243 -11.87 35.66 21.21
C GLN A 243 -11.45 35.01 19.88
N ILE A 244 -12.29 35.21 18.86
CA ILE A 244 -12.11 34.62 17.53
C ILE A 244 -11.73 35.73 16.56
N TYR A 245 -10.62 35.53 15.85
CA TYR A 245 -10.09 36.47 14.87
C TYR A 245 -9.95 35.81 13.50
N TYR A 246 -10.26 36.58 12.47
CA TYR A 246 -10.19 36.20 11.07
C TYR A 246 -9.24 37.12 10.32
N PHE A 247 -8.35 36.54 9.51
CA PHE A 247 -7.34 37.24 8.72
C PHE A 247 -7.59 36.95 7.25
N TRP A 248 -8.20 37.90 6.54
CA TRP A 248 -8.64 37.67 5.15
C TRP A 248 -8.77 38.99 4.38
N ASN A 249 -8.50 38.99 3.07
CA ASN A 249 -8.68 40.15 2.17
C ASN A 249 -8.19 41.47 2.77
N ASN A 250 -6.92 41.50 3.17
CA ASN A 250 -6.27 42.66 3.79
C ASN A 250 -6.95 43.21 5.06
N SER A 251 -7.74 42.38 5.75
CA SER A 251 -8.49 42.77 6.93
C SER A 251 -8.28 41.82 8.10
N VAL A 252 -8.25 42.38 9.30
CA VAL A 252 -8.37 41.63 10.55
C VAL A 252 -9.76 41.88 11.10
N SER A 253 -10.53 40.82 11.28
CA SER A 253 -11.88 40.89 11.82
C SER A 253 -11.98 40.13 13.13
N HIS A 254 -12.61 40.73 14.13
CA HIS A 254 -13.06 40.06 15.34
C HIS A 254 -14.45 39.49 15.10
N PHE A 255 -14.70 38.26 15.52
CA PHE A 255 -15.99 37.60 15.41
C PHE A 255 -16.63 37.41 16.76
N ASP A 256 -17.84 37.96 16.90
CA ASP A 256 -18.70 37.74 18.05
C ASP A 256 -19.63 36.55 17.77
N PRO A 257 -19.43 35.40 18.42
CA PRO A 257 -20.26 34.22 18.21
C PRO A 257 -21.69 34.38 18.72
N GLU A 258 -21.95 35.25 19.71
CA GLU A 258 -23.27 35.45 20.31
C GLU A 258 -24.20 36.19 19.35
N THR A 259 -23.67 37.23 18.69
CA THR A 259 -24.42 38.00 17.69
C THR A 259 -24.18 37.53 16.25
N SER A 260 -23.25 36.60 16.04
CA SER A 260 -22.79 36.11 14.73
C SER A 260 -22.32 37.26 13.82
N ARG A 261 -21.60 38.23 14.38
CA ARG A 261 -21.13 39.43 13.66
C ARG A 261 -19.62 39.45 13.52
N LEU A 262 -19.16 39.88 12.33
CA LEU A 262 -17.78 40.22 12.07
C LEU A 262 -17.60 41.74 12.18
N GLN A 263 -16.65 42.16 13.00
CA GLN A 263 -16.21 43.54 13.10
C GLN A 263 -14.78 43.67 12.58
N ASN A 264 -14.56 44.51 11.57
CA ASN A 264 -13.21 44.88 11.17
C ASN A 264 -12.55 45.66 12.32
N ILE A 265 -11.37 45.20 12.75
CA ILE A 265 -10.60 45.84 13.83
C ILE A 265 -9.27 46.40 13.37
N ALA A 266 -8.71 45.91 12.25
CA ALA A 266 -7.45 46.37 11.69
C ALA A 266 -7.34 46.05 10.19
N HIS A 267 -6.36 46.67 9.55
CA HIS A 267 -5.94 46.38 8.18
C HIS A 267 -4.67 45.53 8.19
N ILE A 268 -4.54 44.57 7.27
CA ILE A 268 -3.30 43.83 7.04
C ILE A 268 -2.49 44.64 6.01
N PRO A 269 -1.34 45.22 6.39
CA PRO A 269 -0.53 46.00 5.46
C PRO A 269 -0.05 45.14 4.29
N ASP A 270 0.03 45.70 3.08
CA ASP A 270 0.52 44.98 1.88
C ASP A 270 1.92 44.39 2.08
N THR A 271 2.74 45.03 2.94
CA THR A 271 4.08 44.54 3.31
C THR A 271 4.06 43.18 4.01
N MET A 272 2.92 42.74 4.55
CA MET A 272 2.77 41.41 5.15
C MET A 272 2.60 40.32 4.09
N GLY A 273 2.08 40.62 2.90
CA GLY A 273 1.75 39.58 1.93
C GLY A 273 0.69 38.60 2.46
N VAL A 274 0.83 37.31 2.12
CA VAL A 274 -0.13 36.27 2.51
C VAL A 274 0.02 35.91 3.98
N ILE A 275 -1.09 35.93 4.73
CA ILE A 275 -1.15 35.43 6.10
C ILE A 275 -1.42 33.91 6.08
N PRO A 276 -0.55 33.07 6.67
CA PRO A 276 -0.77 31.64 6.74
C PRO A 276 -2.03 31.26 7.53
N PRO A 277 -2.72 30.17 7.16
CA PRO A 277 -3.92 29.72 7.85
C PRO A 277 -3.67 29.14 9.25
N LYS A 278 -2.47 28.59 9.50
CA LYS A 278 -2.10 28.03 10.80
C LYS A 278 -1.51 29.11 11.71
N SER A 279 -2.05 29.21 12.91
CA SER A 279 -1.61 30.16 13.93
C SER A 279 -1.66 29.57 15.34
N VAL A 280 -0.92 30.20 16.25
CA VAL A 280 -0.98 29.94 17.70
C VAL A 280 -0.94 31.26 18.46
N SER A 281 -1.47 31.26 19.68
CA SER A 281 -1.55 32.47 20.49
C SER A 281 -0.78 32.34 21.79
N ILE A 282 -0.13 33.44 22.19
CA ILE A 282 0.50 33.58 23.50
C ILE A 282 0.30 35.02 23.99
N GLY A 283 -0.27 35.17 25.18
CA GLY A 283 -0.73 36.48 25.67
C GLY A 283 -1.60 37.17 24.62
N ASN A 284 -1.29 38.43 24.31
CA ASN A 284 -2.07 39.25 23.37
C ASN A 284 -1.57 39.18 21.91
N ARG A 285 -0.82 38.13 21.55
CA ARG A 285 -0.22 37.99 20.22
C ARG A 285 -0.64 36.67 19.57
N ILE A 286 -0.99 36.77 18.29
CA ILE A 286 -1.23 35.64 17.39
C ILE A 286 -0.01 35.51 16.50
N PHE A 287 0.67 34.36 16.53
CA PHE A 287 1.83 34.03 15.70
C PHE A 287 1.39 33.09 14.56
N PHE A 288 1.90 33.33 13.36
CA PHE A 288 1.58 32.53 12.18
C PHE A 288 2.75 31.61 11.80
N LEU A 289 2.43 30.55 11.05
CA LEU A 289 3.41 29.63 10.49
C LEU A 289 4.52 30.40 9.72
N ALA A 290 5.76 29.91 9.78
CA ALA A 290 6.87 30.51 9.08
C ALA A 290 6.67 30.45 7.56
N LEU A 291 7.11 31.51 6.89
CA LEU A 291 7.11 31.63 5.45
C LEU A 291 8.54 31.82 4.94
N PRO A 292 8.87 31.28 3.75
CA PRO A 292 10.10 31.62 3.07
C PRO A 292 10.10 33.08 2.66
N VAL A 293 11.25 33.73 2.82
CA VAL A 293 11.49 35.05 2.24
C VAL A 293 11.60 34.88 0.73
N SER A 294 10.70 35.53 -0.03
CA SER A 294 10.75 35.54 -1.49
C SER A 294 11.96 36.34 -1.97
N HIS A 295 12.98 35.66 -2.48
CA HIS A 295 14.12 36.28 -3.16
C HIS A 295 14.61 35.39 -4.32
N ILE A 296 15.14 36.02 -5.38
CA ILE A 296 15.79 35.32 -6.48
C ILE A 296 17.24 35.05 -6.05
N LEU A 297 17.63 33.79 -5.92
CA LEU A 297 19.00 33.41 -5.58
C LEU A 297 19.85 33.19 -6.84
N PRO A 298 21.11 33.67 -6.86
CA PRO A 298 21.74 34.55 -5.87
C PRO A 298 21.30 36.02 -6.05
N SER A 299 20.99 36.73 -4.96
CA SER A 299 20.66 38.16 -5.02
C SER A 299 21.93 39.00 -5.15
N LEU A 300 22.01 39.84 -6.17
CA LEU A 300 23.10 40.80 -6.40
C LEU A 300 22.85 42.18 -5.74
N GLU A 301 21.64 42.42 -5.23
CA GLU A 301 21.25 43.64 -4.53
C GLU A 301 21.48 43.54 -3.01
N PRO A 302 21.68 44.67 -2.29
CA PRO A 302 21.77 44.66 -0.84
C PRO A 302 20.53 44.00 -0.24
N ASP A 303 20.78 43.05 0.66
CA ASP A 303 19.75 42.18 1.21
C ASP A 303 18.75 42.98 2.05
N LEU A 304 17.59 43.28 1.46
CA LEU A 304 16.46 43.96 2.11
C LEU A 304 15.96 43.24 3.38
N PHE A 305 16.33 41.97 3.55
CA PHE A 305 15.94 41.11 4.64
C PHE A 305 17.12 40.73 5.54
N ASN A 306 18.25 41.44 5.46
CA ASN A 306 19.41 41.29 6.36
C ASN A 306 19.98 39.84 6.44
N GLY A 307 19.86 39.04 5.38
CA GLY A 307 20.40 37.68 5.34
C GLY A 307 19.43 36.62 5.81
N TYR A 308 18.15 36.92 6.02
CA TYR A 308 17.18 35.96 6.55
C TYR A 308 16.40 35.24 5.44
N GLU A 309 16.21 33.93 5.61
CA GLU A 309 15.50 33.07 4.64
C GLU A 309 14.08 32.71 5.08
N LEU A 310 13.79 32.84 6.37
CA LEU A 310 12.49 32.56 6.97
C LEU A 310 12.06 33.71 7.87
N PHE A 311 10.76 33.97 7.89
CA PHE A 311 10.14 34.88 8.85
C PHE A 311 8.81 34.32 9.36
N CYS A 312 8.47 34.70 10.58
CA CYS A 312 7.18 34.50 11.20
C CYS A 312 6.47 35.84 11.29
N GLN A 313 5.18 35.87 10.96
CA GLN A 313 4.35 37.04 11.20
C GLN A 313 3.65 36.91 12.55
N ALA A 314 3.35 38.04 13.17
CA ALA A 314 2.47 38.08 14.31
C ALA A 314 1.56 39.30 14.28
N PHE A 315 0.40 39.17 14.90
CA PHE A 315 -0.55 40.27 15.11
C PHE A 315 -0.73 40.50 16.60
N TYR A 316 -0.53 41.75 17.04
CA TYR A 316 -0.75 42.16 18.42
C TYR A 316 -2.16 42.74 18.55
N ILE A 317 -3.04 42.01 19.26
CA ILE A 317 -4.45 42.35 19.46
C ILE A 317 -4.66 43.77 20.04
N GLU A 318 -3.99 44.12 21.14
CA GLU A 318 -4.24 45.42 21.82
C GLU A 318 -3.78 46.60 20.98
N LYS A 319 -2.61 46.48 20.35
CA LYS A 319 -2.05 47.54 19.50
C LYS A 319 -2.65 47.57 18.10
N ARG A 320 -3.26 46.47 17.67
CA ARG A 320 -3.78 46.27 16.31
C ARG A 320 -2.70 46.41 15.24
N GLU A 321 -1.51 45.91 15.53
CA GLU A 321 -0.31 46.06 14.71
C GLU A 321 0.27 44.70 14.32
N PHE A 322 0.88 44.64 13.14
CA PHE A 322 1.63 43.48 12.67
C PHE A 322 3.11 43.62 13.01
N SER A 323 3.77 42.47 13.18
CA SER A 323 5.22 42.37 13.34
C SER A 323 5.76 41.20 12.51
N LYS A 324 7.01 41.32 12.07
CA LYS A 324 7.76 40.24 11.42
C LYS A 324 8.94 39.86 12.30
N TYR A 325 9.05 38.58 12.60
CA TYR A 325 10.15 38.01 13.37
C TYR A 325 10.97 37.11 12.47
N TYR A 326 12.20 37.51 12.22
CA TYR A 326 13.11 36.74 11.38
C TYR A 326 13.77 35.62 12.19
N PHE A 327 14.12 34.54 11.50
CA PHE A 327 14.82 33.39 12.08
C PHE A 327 16.32 33.70 12.10
N SER A 328 17.02 33.37 13.18
CA SER A 328 18.41 33.79 13.41
C SER A 328 19.45 33.23 12.43
N ARG A 329 19.03 32.43 11.46
CA ARG A 329 19.92 31.73 10.53
C ARG A 329 20.37 32.66 9.40
N PRO A 330 21.69 32.75 9.11
CA PRO A 330 22.18 33.43 7.92
C PRO A 330 21.79 32.70 6.64
N GLN A 331 21.65 33.45 5.55
CA GLN A 331 21.36 32.96 4.21
C GLN A 331 22.40 31.91 3.78
N LEU A 332 21.90 30.78 3.28
CA LEU A 332 22.69 29.72 2.70
C LEU A 332 23.06 30.07 1.26
N LYS A 333 24.37 30.07 0.98
CA LYS A 333 24.91 30.30 -0.37
C LYS A 333 24.87 29.05 -1.25
N GLU A 334 23.81 28.25 -1.13
CA GLU A 334 23.62 27.01 -1.88
C GLU A 334 22.12 26.70 -2.05
N SER A 335 21.78 25.87 -3.04
CA SER A 335 20.39 25.46 -3.27
C SER A 335 19.87 24.60 -2.13
N HIS A 336 18.70 24.98 -1.61
CA HIS A 336 18.05 24.32 -0.49
C HIS A 336 16.53 24.55 -0.56
N GLY A 337 15.79 23.77 0.22
CA GLY A 337 14.34 23.87 0.34
C GLY A 337 13.87 23.74 1.79
N TYR A 338 12.71 24.31 2.05
CA TYR A 338 12.01 24.25 3.32
C TYR A 338 10.68 23.49 3.13
N SER A 339 10.40 22.53 4.01
CA SER A 339 9.17 21.74 3.99
C SER A 339 8.72 21.37 5.41
N ASN A 340 7.57 20.71 5.53
CA ASN A 340 7.03 20.19 6.81
C ASN A 340 6.98 21.25 7.92
N HIS A 341 6.48 22.44 7.61
CA HIS A 341 6.39 23.50 8.60
C HIS A 341 5.31 23.18 9.65
N SER A 342 5.65 23.36 10.93
CA SER A 342 4.72 23.25 12.05
C SER A 342 4.90 24.42 13.03
N ILE A 343 3.84 24.77 13.75
CA ILE A 343 3.84 25.81 14.79
C ILE A 343 3.03 25.32 15.99
N PHE A 344 3.57 25.49 17.19
CA PHE A 344 2.92 25.04 18.42
C PHE A 344 3.36 25.86 19.63
N VAL A 345 2.58 25.79 20.70
CA VAL A 345 2.90 26.39 22.00
C VAL A 345 3.18 25.28 23.00
N HIS A 346 4.26 25.43 23.75
CA HIS A 346 4.58 24.55 24.87
C HIS A 346 5.23 25.37 26.00
N ASN A 347 4.78 25.17 27.24
CA ASN A 347 5.29 25.89 28.41
C ASN A 347 5.41 27.41 28.20
N ASN A 348 4.35 28.02 27.68
CA ASN A 348 4.27 29.47 27.43
C ASN A 348 5.41 29.99 26.52
N ALA A 349 5.79 29.21 25.50
CA ALA A 349 6.69 29.64 24.45
C ALA A 349 6.19 29.15 23.09
N VAL A 350 6.46 29.94 22.05
CA VAL A 350 6.13 29.62 20.66
C VAL A 350 7.31 28.91 20.03
N TYR A 351 7.03 27.76 19.43
CA TYR A 351 7.99 26.96 18.70
C TYR A 351 7.52 26.79 17.26
N GLN A 352 8.47 26.67 16.35
CA GLN A 352 8.24 26.25 14.98
C GLN A 352 9.21 25.14 14.60
N THR A 353 8.73 24.17 13.82
CA THR A 353 9.58 23.18 13.16
C THR A 353 9.51 23.33 11.65
N TYR A 354 10.58 22.89 11.00
CA TYR A 354 10.65 22.76 9.55
C TYR A 354 11.75 21.77 9.17
N THR A 355 11.55 21.09 8.05
CA THR A 355 12.58 20.30 7.39
C THR A 355 13.36 21.21 6.44
N LEU A 356 14.67 21.27 6.63
CA LEU A 356 15.61 21.88 5.70
C LEU A 356 16.27 20.77 4.86
N THR A 357 16.15 20.88 3.54
CA THR A 357 16.87 20.02 2.60
C THR A 357 17.95 20.83 1.91
N VAL A 358 19.21 20.44 2.10
CA VAL A 358 20.37 21.09 1.46
C VAL A 358 21.08 20.07 0.58
N ASN A 359 21.26 20.38 -0.71
CA ASN A 359 21.81 19.41 -1.67
C ASN A 359 23.17 18.81 -1.25
N SER A 360 24.04 19.61 -0.63
CA SER A 360 25.38 19.14 -0.22
C SER A 360 25.45 18.57 1.20
N ARG A 361 24.48 18.90 2.08
CA ARG A 361 24.54 18.60 3.53
C ARG A 361 23.42 17.68 4.02
N GLY A 362 22.55 17.23 3.12
CA GLY A 362 21.44 16.35 3.44
C GLY A 362 20.25 17.08 4.07
N ILE A 363 19.45 16.31 4.80
CA ILE A 363 18.17 16.76 5.37
C ILE A 363 18.35 17.00 6.87
N LYS A 364 17.71 18.04 7.41
CA LYS A 364 17.66 18.31 8.84
C LYS A 364 16.26 18.74 9.24
N ASN A 365 15.72 18.14 10.30
CA ASN A 365 14.53 18.63 10.97
C ASN A 365 14.94 19.60 12.06
N ILE A 366 14.55 20.86 11.94
CA ILE A 366 14.99 21.97 12.79
C ILE A 366 13.85 22.40 13.71
N VAL A 367 14.21 22.80 14.93
CA VAL A 367 13.32 23.42 15.90
C VAL A 367 13.81 24.83 16.20
N ALA A 368 12.92 25.80 16.01
CA ALA A 368 13.16 27.19 16.37
C ALA A 368 12.20 27.63 17.48
N LYS A 369 12.69 28.46 18.40
CA LYS A 369 11.93 29.03 19.51
C LYS A 369 11.93 30.55 19.44
N TYR A 370 10.78 31.18 19.63
CA TYR A 370 10.71 32.63 19.74
C TYR A 370 11.36 33.11 21.03
N ASN A 371 12.34 34.02 20.91
CA ASN A 371 12.97 34.70 22.02
C ASN A 371 12.40 36.12 22.15
N PRO A 372 11.56 36.40 23.17
CA PRO A 372 10.94 37.71 23.33
C PRO A 372 11.93 38.82 23.71
N THR A 373 13.08 38.48 24.30
CA THR A 373 14.12 39.47 24.67
C THR A 373 14.90 39.95 23.44
N LYS A 374 15.13 39.06 22.48
CA LYS A 374 15.87 39.39 21.23
C LYS A 374 14.95 39.65 20.04
N ASP A 375 13.65 39.50 20.24
CA ASP A 375 12.58 39.68 19.27
C ASP A 375 12.81 38.91 17.94
N LYS A 376 13.27 37.67 18.05
CA LYS A 376 13.58 36.79 16.90
C LYS A 376 13.35 35.31 17.21
N PHE A 377 13.24 34.49 16.17
CA PHE A 377 13.26 33.04 16.32
C PHE A 377 14.70 32.54 16.34
N GLU A 378 15.04 31.70 17.31
CA GLU A 378 16.36 31.08 17.46
C GLU A 378 16.26 29.59 17.20
N GLU A 379 17.11 29.04 16.33
CA GLU A 379 17.26 27.59 16.18
C GLU A 379 17.85 27.03 17.48
N ILE A 380 17.14 26.11 18.14
CA ILE A 380 17.53 25.57 19.46
C ILE A 380 17.88 24.09 19.44
N ALA A 381 17.37 23.34 18.47
CA ALA A 381 17.55 21.90 18.40
C ALA A 381 17.28 21.35 16.99
N THR A 382 17.62 20.08 16.81
CA THR A 382 17.20 19.25 15.67
C THR A 382 16.64 17.94 16.18
N PHE A 383 15.77 17.29 15.41
CA PHE A 383 15.24 15.95 15.73
C PHE A 383 15.41 14.98 14.57
N ASP A 384 15.04 13.71 14.81
CA ASP A 384 15.26 12.59 13.89
C ASP A 384 14.71 12.88 12.49
N THR A 385 15.55 12.72 11.46
CA THR A 385 15.20 12.92 10.05
C THR A 385 14.38 11.78 9.47
N ASN A 386 14.28 10.65 10.18
CA ASN A 386 13.39 9.55 9.81
C ASN A 386 11.94 9.81 10.19
N PHE A 387 11.66 10.91 10.88
CA PHE A 387 10.32 11.32 11.29
C PHE A 387 9.87 12.56 10.51
N SER A 388 8.66 12.54 9.97
CA SER A 388 8.13 13.60 9.12
C SER A 388 6.61 13.77 9.26
N SER A 389 6.09 14.84 8.63
CA SER A 389 4.67 15.20 8.62
C SER A 389 4.12 15.36 10.04
N GLU A 390 4.82 16.15 10.85
CA GLU A 390 4.67 16.14 12.28
C GLU A 390 3.66 17.16 12.84
N CYS A 391 2.86 16.70 13.80
CA CYS A 391 2.03 17.50 14.68
C CYS A 391 2.61 17.44 16.11
N PHE A 392 2.86 18.59 16.72
CA PHE A 392 3.26 18.68 18.11
C PHE A 392 2.08 19.10 18.99
N VAL A 393 1.86 18.37 20.09
CA VAL A 393 0.76 18.63 21.03
C VAL A 393 1.30 18.66 22.45
N SER A 394 0.92 19.69 23.20
CA SER A 394 1.23 19.81 24.63
C SER A 394 0.03 19.31 25.46
N VAL A 395 0.23 18.28 26.27
CA VAL A 395 -0.79 17.71 27.16
C VAL A 395 -0.26 17.68 28.59
N LYS A 396 -0.94 18.37 29.51
CA LYS A 396 -0.59 18.43 30.95
C LYS A 396 0.90 18.72 31.20
N GLY A 397 1.46 19.68 30.45
CA GLY A 397 2.87 20.08 30.57
C GLY A 397 3.90 19.14 29.95
N ARG A 398 3.46 18.09 29.23
CA ARG A 398 4.33 17.20 28.45
C ARG A 398 4.13 17.43 26.95
N LEU A 399 5.18 17.29 26.17
CA LEU A 399 5.16 17.48 24.73
C LEU A 399 5.18 16.12 24.01
N TYR A 400 4.34 15.99 23.00
CA TYR A 400 4.23 14.80 22.16
C TYR A 400 4.37 15.19 20.70
N ALA A 401 4.95 14.29 19.90
CA ALA A 401 5.03 14.42 18.45
C ALA A 401 4.32 13.25 17.78
N LEU A 402 3.47 13.55 16.81
CA LEU A 402 2.71 12.57 16.03
C LEU A 402 3.03 12.78 14.56
N GLY A 403 3.37 11.74 13.83
CA GLY A 403 3.84 11.84 12.44
C GLY A 403 4.12 10.46 11.87
N VAL A 404 4.84 10.40 10.76
CA VAL A 404 5.25 9.13 10.16
C VAL A 404 6.74 8.90 10.33
N SER A 405 7.12 7.66 10.64
CA SER A 405 8.51 7.24 10.68
C SER A 405 8.83 6.26 9.56
N ASN A 406 10.05 6.35 9.03
CA ASN A 406 10.60 5.36 8.11
C ASN A 406 10.55 3.95 8.73
N VAL A 407 10.25 2.98 7.89
CA VAL A 407 10.30 1.55 8.20
C VAL A 407 11.42 0.95 7.37
N PHE A 408 12.38 0.32 8.04
CA PHE A 408 13.52 -0.28 7.38
C PHE A 408 13.48 -1.81 7.50
N ASP A 409 13.84 -2.51 6.43
CA ASP A 409 14.15 -3.93 6.44
C ASP A 409 15.54 -4.14 5.84
N GLN A 410 16.42 -4.80 6.60
CA GLN A 410 17.84 -5.01 6.25
C GLN A 410 18.59 -3.73 5.80
N GLY A 411 18.20 -2.57 6.33
CA GLY A 411 18.79 -1.26 5.99
C GLY A 411 18.14 -0.54 4.79
N PHE A 412 17.18 -1.15 4.10
CA PHE A 412 16.42 -0.52 3.04
C PHE A 412 15.15 0.12 3.58
N ASN A 413 14.87 1.38 3.21
CA ASN A 413 13.59 2.01 3.53
C ASN A 413 12.49 1.36 2.67
N ILE A 414 11.57 0.66 3.31
CA ILE A 414 10.46 -0.07 2.66
C ILE A 414 9.11 0.66 2.81
N GLY A 415 9.07 1.79 3.51
CA GLY A 415 7.86 2.58 3.67
C GLY A 415 7.86 3.46 4.92
N TYR A 416 6.68 3.95 5.28
CA TYR A 416 6.49 4.84 6.42
C TYR A 416 5.31 4.36 7.25
N THR A 417 5.34 4.61 8.56
CA THR A 417 4.22 4.26 9.44
C THR A 417 3.95 5.31 10.50
N LEU A 418 2.68 5.50 10.86
CA LEU A 418 2.26 6.40 11.95
C LEU A 418 2.95 6.01 13.26
N THR A 419 3.57 7.01 13.89
CA THR A 419 4.31 6.89 15.15
C THR A 419 3.98 8.05 16.07
N ILE A 420 4.05 7.79 17.37
CA ILE A 420 3.80 8.75 18.43
C ILE A 420 5.01 8.72 19.37
N TYR A 421 5.56 9.89 19.63
CA TYR A 421 6.74 10.08 20.48
C TYR A 421 6.41 10.97 21.68
N ALA A 422 7.00 10.64 22.84
CA ALA A 422 7.26 11.63 23.87
C ALA A 422 8.45 12.48 23.44
N VAL A 423 8.38 13.78 23.70
CA VAL A 423 9.44 14.74 23.35
C VAL A 423 10.05 15.30 24.63
N ASP A 424 11.36 15.17 24.76
CA ASP A 424 12.10 15.95 25.75
C ASP A 424 12.13 17.42 25.29
N ALA A 425 11.38 18.29 25.95
CA ALA A 425 11.22 19.69 25.56
C ALA A 425 12.52 20.52 25.62
N ASN A 426 13.58 20.03 26.28
CA ASN A 426 14.86 20.73 26.34
C ASN A 426 15.78 20.38 25.17
N THR A 427 15.72 19.13 24.71
CA THR A 427 16.64 18.59 23.69
C THR A 427 15.96 18.27 22.36
N PHE A 428 14.63 18.22 22.36
CA PHE A 428 13.79 17.69 21.27
C PHE A 428 14.11 16.25 20.88
N LYS A 429 14.73 15.49 21.79
CA LYS A 429 14.93 14.05 21.62
C LYS A 429 13.57 13.35 21.67
N LEU A 430 13.33 12.52 20.66
CA LEU A 430 12.11 11.73 20.52
C LEU A 430 12.28 10.37 21.20
N THR A 431 11.30 9.97 22.01
CA THR A 431 11.20 8.63 22.61
C THR A 431 9.92 7.96 22.12
N GLU A 432 10.05 6.90 21.33
CA GLU A 432 8.91 6.23 20.70
C GLU A 432 8.00 5.66 21.80
N LEU A 433 6.73 6.05 21.77
CA LEU A 433 5.70 5.49 22.63
C LEU A 433 4.92 4.43 21.85
N TYR A 434 4.51 4.77 20.63
CA TYR A 434 3.62 3.92 19.84
C TYR A 434 4.01 3.93 18.36
N ARG A 435 3.86 2.77 17.73
CA ARG A 435 4.04 2.56 16.29
C ARG A 435 2.89 1.72 15.78
N VAL A 436 2.18 2.22 14.76
CA VAL A 436 1.16 1.43 14.09
C VAL A 436 1.82 0.40 13.18
N GLY A 437 1.31 -0.83 13.18
CA GLY A 437 1.72 -1.86 12.22
C GLY A 437 3.05 -2.55 12.55
N THR A 438 3.62 -3.21 11.55
CA THR A 438 4.88 -3.97 11.62
C THR A 438 5.77 -3.64 10.43
N THR A 439 6.98 -4.21 10.37
CA THR A 439 7.85 -4.13 9.20
C THR A 439 7.21 -4.69 7.93
N HIS A 440 6.22 -5.60 8.04
CA HIS A 440 5.53 -6.20 6.90
C HIS A 440 4.14 -5.60 6.63
N GLN A 441 3.68 -4.70 7.50
CA GLN A 441 2.36 -4.05 7.40
C GLN A 441 2.48 -2.62 7.92
N THR A 442 2.77 -1.68 7.02
CA THR A 442 2.94 -0.27 7.36
C THR A 442 1.60 0.46 7.36
N TYR A 443 1.51 1.58 8.09
CA TYR A 443 0.35 2.45 8.11
C TYR A 443 0.74 3.88 7.73
N PRO A 444 0.85 4.20 6.43
CA PRO A 444 1.52 5.41 5.93
C PRO A 444 0.63 6.67 5.98
N TYR A 445 -0.37 6.72 6.85
CA TYR A 445 -1.24 7.89 6.99
C TYR A 445 -0.65 8.89 7.97
N ALA A 446 -0.25 10.05 7.46
CA ALA A 446 0.26 11.14 8.28
C ALA A 446 -0.87 11.94 8.95
N PRO A 447 -0.69 12.39 10.20
CA PRO A 447 -1.65 13.25 10.85
C PRO A 447 -1.69 14.63 10.18
N VAL A 448 -2.88 15.09 9.83
CA VAL A 448 -3.14 16.44 9.31
C VAL A 448 -3.42 17.44 10.43
N GLY A 449 -3.78 16.96 11.62
CA GLY A 449 -3.89 17.76 12.84
C GLY A 449 -4.00 16.91 14.09
N ALA A 450 -3.65 17.49 15.24
CA ALA A 450 -3.80 16.86 16.53
C ALA A 450 -4.07 17.91 17.62
N ILE A 451 -4.88 17.56 18.62
CA ILE A 451 -5.20 18.43 19.76
C ILE A 451 -5.21 17.63 21.07
N ASN A 452 -4.94 18.31 22.17
CA ASN A 452 -5.21 17.79 23.50
C ASN A 452 -6.73 17.63 23.66
N PHE A 453 -7.20 16.42 23.96
CA PHE A 453 -8.61 16.14 24.20
C PHE A 453 -8.76 15.46 25.57
N ASN A 454 -9.24 16.21 26.56
CA ASN A 454 -9.47 15.74 27.94
C ASN A 454 -8.26 15.04 28.59
N GLY A 455 -7.03 15.44 28.22
CA GLY A 455 -5.81 14.85 28.75
C GLY A 455 -5.28 13.64 27.99
N ASP A 456 -5.93 13.25 26.89
CA ASP A 456 -5.45 12.36 25.84
C ASP A 456 -5.20 13.18 24.55
N ILE A 457 -4.91 12.51 23.41
CA ILE A 457 -4.66 13.19 22.13
C ILE A 457 -5.65 12.71 21.09
N LEU A 458 -6.47 13.63 20.59
CA LEU A 458 -7.27 13.42 19.39
C LEU A 458 -6.42 13.77 18.17
N LEU A 459 -6.25 12.83 17.26
CA LEU A 459 -5.56 13.03 15.99
C LEU A 459 -6.52 12.87 14.81
N ALA A 460 -6.33 13.68 13.78
CA ALA A 460 -7.01 13.60 12.51
C ALA A 460 -6.01 13.20 11.43
N LEU A 461 -6.32 12.15 10.67
CA LEU A 461 -5.60 11.74 9.46
C LEU A 461 -6.23 12.34 8.20
N ASP A 462 -7.53 12.61 8.27
CA ASP A 462 -8.32 13.36 7.30
C ASP A 462 -9.59 13.88 8.01
N VAL A 463 -10.41 14.69 7.34
CA VAL A 463 -11.67 15.25 7.84
C VAL A 463 -12.71 14.19 8.25
N ASN A 464 -12.48 12.92 7.92
CA ASN A 464 -13.35 11.81 8.29
C ASN A 464 -12.61 10.61 8.88
N ASN A 465 -11.34 10.79 9.25
CA ASN A 465 -10.53 9.74 9.84
C ASN A 465 -9.86 10.30 11.09
N PHE A 466 -10.36 9.89 12.25
CA PHE A 466 -9.91 10.34 13.54
C PHE A 466 -9.48 9.14 14.39
N MET A 467 -8.50 9.36 15.25
CA MET A 467 -8.06 8.38 16.24
C MET A 467 -7.83 9.06 17.60
N MET A 468 -8.10 8.32 18.67
CA MET A 468 -7.78 8.72 20.04
C MET A 468 -6.54 7.98 20.49
N TYR A 469 -5.49 8.70 20.84
CA TYR A 469 -4.33 8.14 21.52
C TYR A 469 -4.50 8.33 23.03
N ASN A 470 -4.73 7.22 23.73
CA ASN A 470 -4.76 7.21 25.19
C ASN A 470 -3.34 7.20 25.72
N ILE A 471 -2.93 8.30 26.36
CA ILE A 471 -1.55 8.50 26.82
C ILE A 471 -1.19 7.51 27.93
N VAL A 472 -2.14 7.21 28.82
CA VAL A 472 -1.89 6.37 30.00
C VAL A 472 -1.71 4.90 29.61
N LYS A 473 -2.58 4.41 28.72
CA LYS A 473 -2.56 3.02 28.25
C LYS A 473 -1.58 2.80 27.10
N ASN A 474 -1.12 3.87 26.46
CA ASN A 474 -0.30 3.83 25.25
C ASN A 474 -0.98 3.04 24.13
N THR A 475 -2.26 3.32 23.91
CA THR A 475 -3.11 2.65 22.91
C THR A 475 -3.72 3.65 21.97
N LEU A 476 -3.81 3.28 20.69
CA LEU A 476 -4.47 4.06 19.66
C LEU A 476 -5.78 3.37 19.26
N SER A 477 -6.88 4.12 19.30
CA SER A 477 -8.22 3.62 18.95
C SER A 477 -8.83 4.48 17.85
N PRO A 478 -9.43 3.89 16.81
CA PRO A 478 -10.17 4.66 15.82
C PRO A 478 -11.38 5.33 16.47
N ILE A 479 -11.80 6.46 15.90
CA ILE A 479 -13.01 7.16 16.32
C ILE A 479 -13.91 7.32 15.11
N TYR A 480 -15.15 6.88 15.26
CA TYR A 480 -16.15 6.95 14.21
C TYR A 480 -16.73 8.36 14.12
N LEU A 481 -16.88 8.91 12.91
CA LEU A 481 -17.58 10.19 12.71
C LEU A 481 -19.08 9.92 12.51
N SER A 482 -19.93 10.37 13.43
CA SER A 482 -21.34 9.98 13.45
C SER A 482 -22.23 10.70 12.43
N ILE A 483 -21.73 11.78 11.80
CA ILE A 483 -22.50 12.60 10.85
C ILE A 483 -21.72 12.73 9.55
N ASN A 484 -22.42 12.44 8.45
CA ASN A 484 -21.85 12.44 7.10
C ASN A 484 -22.15 13.78 6.41
N GLY A 485 -21.17 14.69 6.37
CA GLY A 485 -21.22 15.88 5.53
C GLY A 485 -20.63 15.59 4.15
N ASN A 486 -21.38 15.87 3.08
CA ASN A 486 -20.82 15.83 1.72
C ASN A 486 -19.85 17.01 1.51
N HIS A 487 -18.72 16.78 0.82
CA HIS A 487 -17.73 17.81 0.41
C HIS A 487 -16.95 18.52 1.54
N MET A 488 -16.69 17.83 2.66
CA MET A 488 -15.85 18.38 3.73
C MET A 488 -14.34 18.25 3.41
N TYR A 489 -13.55 19.25 3.79
CA TYR A 489 -12.08 19.26 3.74
C TYR A 489 -11.50 19.59 5.10
N PHE A 490 -10.35 19.03 5.47
CA PHE A 490 -9.74 19.31 6.77
C PHE A 490 -9.13 20.72 6.82
N GLY A 491 -9.74 21.63 7.56
CA GLY A 491 -9.27 23.01 7.76
C GLY A 491 -8.55 23.24 9.10
N GLY A 492 -8.44 22.21 9.95
CA GLY A 492 -7.81 22.28 11.27
C GLY A 492 -8.76 21.98 12.42
N MET A 493 -8.17 21.64 13.58
CA MET A 493 -8.88 21.48 14.85
C MET A 493 -8.39 22.50 15.86
N PHE A 494 -9.26 23.00 16.71
CA PHE A 494 -8.91 23.98 17.72
C PHE A 494 -9.81 23.89 18.97
N THR A 495 -9.39 24.57 20.03
CA THR A 495 -10.15 24.68 21.29
C THR A 495 -10.61 26.11 21.49
N TYR A 496 -11.85 26.29 21.94
CA TYR A 496 -12.42 27.58 22.31
C TYR A 496 -13.37 27.40 23.50
N LYS A 497 -13.16 28.16 24.59
CA LYS A 497 -13.96 28.05 25.84
C LYS A 497 -14.15 26.60 26.30
N ASP A 498 -13.04 25.86 26.41
CA ASP A 498 -12.99 24.44 26.82
C ASP A 498 -13.79 23.45 25.95
N LYS A 499 -14.19 23.87 24.75
CA LYS A 499 -14.84 23.04 23.75
C LYS A 499 -13.95 22.84 22.53
N TYR A 500 -14.18 21.74 21.83
CA TYR A 500 -13.39 21.33 20.69
C TYR A 500 -14.13 21.61 19.39
N TYR A 501 -13.42 22.11 18.38
CA TYR A 501 -14.00 22.50 17.11
C TYR A 501 -13.20 21.95 15.93
N LEU A 502 -13.91 21.60 14.88
CA LEU A 502 -13.38 21.20 13.58
C LEU A 502 -13.75 22.26 12.55
N ASN A 503 -12.76 22.84 11.90
CA ASN A 503 -12.98 23.63 10.70
C ASN A 503 -13.01 22.68 9.50
N ALA A 504 -14.17 22.48 8.88
CA ALA A 504 -14.35 21.49 7.83
C ALA A 504 -15.37 21.89 6.77
N ASP A 505 -14.94 22.51 5.66
CA ASP A 505 -15.79 22.69 4.46
C ASP A 505 -15.02 23.40 3.34
N ILE A 506 -15.26 23.04 2.09
CA ILE A 506 -15.11 23.94 0.93
C ILE A 506 -16.47 23.97 0.23
N ASN A 507 -17.40 24.73 0.77
CA ASN A 507 -18.42 25.33 -0.08
C ASN A 507 -17.84 26.66 -0.55
N PHE A 508 -17.73 26.85 -1.87
CA PHE A 508 -17.18 28.03 -2.55
C PHE A 508 -17.84 29.37 -2.14
N LEU A 509 -18.88 29.35 -1.29
CA LEU A 509 -19.65 30.51 -0.86
C LEU A 509 -19.79 30.59 0.68
N GLU A 510 -20.03 29.48 1.41
CA GLU A 510 -20.21 29.49 2.87
C GLU A 510 -19.76 28.16 3.52
N GLY A 511 -18.54 28.09 4.05
CA GLY A 511 -18.09 26.93 4.81
C GLY A 511 -18.46 26.98 6.30
N SER A 512 -18.46 25.80 6.93
CA SER A 512 -18.96 25.57 8.29
C SER A 512 -17.84 25.19 9.28
N ILE A 513 -17.95 25.68 10.52
CA ILE A 513 -17.20 25.15 11.68
C ILE A 513 -18.15 24.29 12.51
N TYR A 514 -17.65 23.17 13.02
CA TYR A 514 -18.42 22.21 13.81
C TYR A 514 -17.88 22.13 15.24
N GLU A 515 -18.75 22.19 16.24
CA GLU A 515 -18.43 21.77 17.61
C GLU A 515 -18.36 20.24 17.64
N MET A 516 -17.25 19.71 18.15
CA MET A 516 -17.01 18.27 18.28
C MET A 516 -17.40 17.79 19.68
N SER A 517 -18.08 16.65 19.73
CA SER A 517 -18.34 15.90 20.95
C SER A 517 -17.92 14.46 20.74
N ILE A 518 -17.16 13.86 21.66
CA ILE A 518 -16.82 12.43 21.62
C ILE A 518 -17.69 11.71 22.64
N GLN A 519 -18.45 10.73 22.18
CA GLN A 519 -19.33 9.87 22.97
C GLN A 519 -18.75 8.47 23.09
#